data_AF-A0A3D3BYM0-F1
#
_entry.id   AF-A0A3D3BYM0-F1
#
_cell.length_a   1.000
_cell.length_b   1.000
_cell.length_c   1.000
_cell.angle_alpha   90.00
_cell.angle_beta   90.00
_cell.angle_gamma   90.00
#
_symmetry.space_group_name_H-M   'P 1'
#
loop_
_entity.id
_entity.type
_entity.pdbx_description
1 polymer ?
#
loop_
_entity_poly.entity_id
_entity_poly.type
_entity_poly.pdbx_seq_one_letter_code
_entity_poly.pdbx_strand_id
1 'polypeptide(L)'
;MRRFTLAGMDLAWVSANNPTAIAVGTLQGNTLTLDAVLQNLYGTESILKHLAGIDSLHGVTIDGPTIIRNLDGRRACEDELSRVYGSRKAGCHTSNLSRYPHADSVKLGDALAARGFAHLGNQDQRWQSECYPHPALIEIFQLRERHFYKKGR
;
A
#
# COMPACT_ATOMS: atom_id res chain seq x y z
N MET A 1 -11.05 -21.55 -12.48
CA MET A 1 -10.44 -20.20 -12.55
C MET A 1 -9.44 -20.07 -11.42
N ARG A 2 -8.27 -19.47 -11.63
CA ARG A 2 -7.31 -19.22 -10.54
C ARG A 2 -7.93 -18.27 -9.51
N ARG A 3 -7.64 -18.53 -8.25
CA ARG A 3 -8.09 -17.75 -7.09
C ARG A 3 -6.85 -17.21 -6.40
N PHE A 4 -6.82 -15.92 -6.09
CA PHE A 4 -5.70 -15.28 -5.40
C PHE A 4 -6.18 -14.58 -4.13
N THR A 5 -5.55 -14.87 -3.00
CA THR A 5 -5.74 -14.11 -1.76
C THR A 5 -4.85 -12.88 -1.79
N LEU A 6 -5.44 -11.70 -1.64
CA LEU A 6 -4.76 -10.40 -1.70
C LEU A 6 -4.96 -9.65 -0.39
N ALA A 7 -3.98 -8.82 -0.02
CA ALA A 7 -4.07 -7.93 1.12
C ALA A 7 -3.75 -6.48 0.71
N GLY A 8 -4.58 -5.53 1.10
CA GLY A 8 -4.31 -4.11 0.98
C GLY A 8 -4.22 -3.45 2.34
N MET A 9 -3.18 -2.66 2.60
CA MET A 9 -3.00 -1.98 3.88
C MET A 9 -3.05 -0.46 3.75
N ASP A 10 -3.81 0.17 4.65
CA ASP A 10 -3.74 1.61 4.94
C ASP A 10 -2.72 1.78 6.08
N LEU A 11 -1.47 2.02 5.70
CA LEU A 11 -0.34 2.04 6.62
C LEU A 11 -0.22 3.42 7.26
N ALA A 12 -0.19 3.43 8.59
CA ALA A 12 0.18 4.62 9.31
C ALA A 12 1.68 4.97 9.10
N TRP A 13 1.96 6.23 8.74
CA TRP A 13 3.33 6.75 8.61
C TRP A 13 4.20 6.54 9.86
N VAL A 14 3.58 6.57 11.04
CA VAL A 14 4.21 6.21 12.32
C VAL A 14 3.40 5.08 12.95
N SER A 15 3.72 3.84 12.56
CA SER A 15 2.91 2.65 12.87
C SER A 15 2.89 2.29 14.35
N ALA A 16 3.89 2.74 15.13
CA ALA A 16 3.95 2.50 16.56
C ALA A 16 2.82 3.21 17.35
N ASN A 17 2.39 4.39 16.88
CA ASN A 17 1.46 5.25 17.62
C ASN A 17 0.10 5.39 16.94
N ASN A 18 -0.01 5.02 15.67
CA ASN A 18 -1.23 5.16 14.89
C ASN A 18 -1.61 3.81 14.29
N PRO A 19 -2.90 3.44 14.33
CA PRO A 19 -3.33 2.15 13.86
C PRO A 19 -3.21 2.02 12.35
N THR A 20 -2.77 0.85 11.91
CA THR A 20 -2.85 0.36 10.54
C THR A 20 -4.03 -0.59 10.41
N ALA A 21 -4.64 -0.63 9.23
CA ALA A 21 -5.65 -1.62 8.88
C ALA A 21 -5.21 -2.42 7.64
N ILE A 22 -5.60 -3.69 7.58
CA ILE A 22 -5.37 -4.58 6.45
C ILE A 22 -6.72 -5.13 6.00
N ALA A 23 -7.11 -4.87 4.75
CA ALA A 23 -8.20 -5.53 4.08
C ALA A 23 -7.67 -6.78 3.37
N VAL A 24 -8.31 -7.92 3.58
CA VAL A 24 -8.00 -9.20 2.94
C VAL A 24 -9.15 -9.57 2.02
N GLY A 25 -8.84 -9.94 0.79
CA GLY A 25 -9.85 -10.33 -0.17
C GLY A 25 -9.40 -11.40 -1.14
N THR A 26 -10.37 -12.04 -1.76
CA THR A 26 -10.19 -13.08 -2.75
C THR A 26 -10.48 -12.54 -4.14
N LEU A 27 -9.51 -12.58 -5.04
CA LEU A 27 -9.70 -12.32 -6.46
C LEU A 27 -9.99 -13.62 -7.21
N GLN A 28 -11.13 -13.67 -7.90
CA GLN A 28 -11.50 -14.74 -8.82
C GLN A 28 -12.05 -14.14 -10.11
N GLY A 29 -11.34 -14.35 -11.23
CA GLY A 29 -11.65 -13.66 -12.48
C GLY A 29 -11.54 -12.15 -12.28
N ASN A 30 -12.64 -11.42 -12.53
CA ASN A 30 -12.71 -9.97 -12.35
C ASN A 30 -13.43 -9.56 -11.05
N THR A 31 -13.72 -10.51 -10.16
CA THR A 31 -14.43 -10.25 -8.90
C THR A 31 -13.44 -10.32 -7.75
N LEU A 32 -13.31 -9.22 -7.01
CA LEU A 32 -12.63 -9.17 -5.73
C LEU A 32 -13.67 -9.18 -4.60
N THR A 33 -13.68 -10.24 -3.80
CA THR A 33 -14.54 -10.35 -2.61
C THR A 33 -13.74 -9.96 -1.38
N LEU A 34 -14.26 -9.04 -0.57
CA LEU A 34 -13.67 -8.70 0.72
C LEU A 34 -14.00 -9.81 1.72
N ASP A 35 -12.96 -10.46 2.24
CA ASP A 35 -13.11 -11.60 3.16
C ASP A 35 -12.98 -11.14 4.63
N ALA A 36 -12.07 -10.22 4.92
CA ALA A 36 -11.83 -9.72 6.27
C ALA A 36 -11.21 -8.31 6.29
N VAL A 37 -11.38 -7.61 7.42
CA VAL A 37 -10.66 -6.36 7.73
C VAL A 37 -10.03 -6.49 9.11
N LEU A 38 -8.70 -6.51 9.14
CA LEU A 38 -7.91 -6.44 10.36
C LEU A 38 -7.66 -4.98 10.71
N GLN A 39 -7.95 -4.57 11.93
CA GLN A 39 -7.86 -3.17 12.37
C GLN A 39 -6.99 -3.06 13.62
N ASN A 40 -6.63 -1.83 13.98
CA ASN A 40 -5.87 -1.53 15.21
C ASN A 40 -4.53 -2.29 15.29
N LEU A 41 -3.83 -2.41 14.15
CA LEU A 41 -2.49 -3.00 14.09
C LEU A 41 -1.45 -1.92 14.36
N TYR A 42 -0.56 -2.18 15.31
CA TYR A 42 0.50 -1.25 15.71
C TYR A 42 1.87 -1.90 15.55
N GLY A 43 2.80 -1.14 14.97
CA GLY A 43 4.16 -1.59 14.70
C GLY A 43 4.27 -2.60 13.56
N THR A 44 5.45 -2.64 12.95
CA THR A 44 5.74 -3.53 11.81
C THR A 44 5.65 -5.01 12.18
N GLU A 45 6.05 -5.40 13.39
CA GLU A 45 6.00 -6.80 13.84
C GLU A 45 4.57 -7.35 13.88
N SER A 46 3.63 -6.57 14.44
CA SER A 46 2.20 -6.96 14.48
C SER A 46 1.65 -7.11 13.06
N ILE A 47 1.94 -6.15 12.18
CA ILE A 47 1.51 -6.17 10.78
C ILE A 47 2.05 -7.43 10.07
N LEU A 48 3.36 -7.70 10.19
CA LEU A 48 3.98 -8.87 9.55
C LEU A 48 3.45 -10.20 10.09
N LYS A 49 3.19 -10.29 11.41
CA LYS A 49 2.58 -11.47 12.02
C LYS A 49 1.20 -11.75 11.44
N HIS A 50 0.37 -10.72 11.30
CA HIS A 50 -0.97 -10.87 10.73
C HIS A 50 -0.91 -11.25 9.24
N LEU A 51 -0.03 -10.63 8.44
CA LEU A 51 0.17 -11.01 7.05
C LEU A 51 0.63 -12.46 6.88
N ALA A 52 1.54 -12.93 7.75
CA ALA A 52 2.02 -14.31 7.74
C ALA A 52 0.94 -15.35 8.12
N GLY A 53 -0.09 -14.92 8.86
CA GLY A 53 -1.24 -15.75 9.22
C GLY A 53 -2.34 -15.81 8.14
N ILE A 54 -2.19 -15.09 7.03
CA ILE A 54 -3.15 -15.16 5.91
C ILE A 54 -2.77 -16.32 4.99
N ASP A 55 -3.64 -17.33 4.94
CA ASP A 55 -3.43 -18.51 4.12
C ASP A 55 -3.37 -18.17 2.62
N SER A 56 -2.35 -18.71 1.95
CA SER A 56 -2.12 -18.55 0.51
C SER A 56 -2.06 -17.08 0.04
N LEU A 57 -1.59 -16.17 0.91
CA LEU A 57 -1.42 -14.75 0.57
C LEU A 57 -0.48 -14.59 -0.65
N HIS A 58 -1.05 -14.04 -1.72
CA HIS A 58 -0.43 -13.95 -3.03
C HIS A 58 0.08 -12.54 -3.36
N GLY A 59 -0.70 -11.52 -3.05
CA GLY A 59 -0.37 -10.12 -3.37
C GLY A 59 -0.56 -9.19 -2.19
N VAL A 60 0.33 -8.21 -2.03
CA VAL A 60 0.26 -7.21 -0.96
C VAL A 60 0.41 -5.80 -1.52
N THR A 61 -0.56 -4.91 -1.28
CA THR A 61 -0.45 -3.49 -1.63
C THR A 61 -0.32 -2.64 -0.37
N ILE A 62 0.60 -1.69 -0.35
CA ILE A 62 0.92 -0.85 0.82
C ILE A 62 0.62 0.61 0.52
N ASP A 63 -0.28 1.27 1.25
CA ASP A 63 -0.44 2.73 1.20
C ASP A 63 0.78 3.40 1.85
N GLY A 64 1.81 3.63 1.04
CA GLY A 64 3.03 4.29 1.49
C GLY A 64 4.27 3.93 0.67
N PRO A 65 5.34 4.70 0.85
CA PRO A 65 6.61 4.49 0.15
C PRO A 65 7.35 3.25 0.66
N THR A 66 7.45 2.17 -0.11
CA THR A 66 8.24 0.98 0.25
C THR A 66 9.70 1.10 -0.15
N ILE A 67 10.04 2.08 -0.99
CA ILE A 67 11.43 2.38 -1.37
C ILE A 67 11.68 3.88 -1.24
N ILE A 68 12.60 4.26 -0.35
CA ILE A 68 13.08 5.65 -0.19
C ILE A 68 14.61 5.64 -0.26
N ARG A 69 15.17 6.36 -1.24
CA ARG A 69 16.63 6.41 -1.48
C ARG A 69 17.17 7.84 -1.61
N ASN A 70 16.29 8.79 -1.91
CA ASN A 70 16.62 10.20 -2.02
C ASN A 70 16.81 10.82 -0.63
N LEU A 71 17.83 11.66 -0.49
CA LEU A 71 18.11 12.37 0.75
C LEU A 71 16.98 13.37 1.06
N ASP A 72 16.64 14.20 0.08
CA ASP A 72 15.63 15.24 0.14
C ASP A 72 14.72 15.22 -1.11
N GLY A 73 13.84 16.22 -1.23
CA GLY A 73 12.94 16.35 -2.38
C GLY A 73 11.93 15.20 -2.49
N ARG A 74 11.27 15.13 -3.66
CA ARG A 74 10.28 14.11 -4.02
C ARG A 74 10.95 12.99 -4.82
N ARG A 75 10.39 11.78 -4.73
CA ARG A 75 10.81 10.66 -5.58
C ARG A 75 10.27 10.85 -7.00
N ALA A 76 11.00 10.37 -8.02
CA ALA A 76 10.56 10.48 -9.41
C ALA A 76 9.15 9.90 -9.66
N CYS A 77 8.81 8.79 -9.00
CA CYS A 77 7.46 8.21 -9.08
C CYS A 77 6.38 9.14 -8.49
N GLU A 78 6.68 9.86 -7.41
CA GLU A 78 5.77 10.83 -6.80
C GLU A 78 5.58 12.03 -7.73
N ASP A 79 6.64 12.52 -8.37
CA ASP A 79 6.55 13.61 -9.34
C ASP A 79 5.68 13.24 -10.54
N GLU A 80 5.87 12.07 -11.12
CA GLU A 80 5.02 11.58 -12.21
C GLU A 80 3.56 11.41 -11.78
N LEU A 81 3.31 10.84 -10.60
CA LEU A 81 1.95 10.71 -10.07
C LEU A 81 1.30 12.09 -9.88
N SER A 82 2.00 13.06 -9.30
CA SER A 82 1.45 14.41 -9.14
C SER A 82 1.28 15.15 -10.46
N ARG A 83 2.11 14.89 -11.47
CA ARG A 83 1.93 15.44 -12.82
C ARG A 83 0.61 14.94 -13.44
N VAL A 84 0.30 13.66 -13.27
CA VAL A 84 -0.92 13.03 -13.83
C VAL A 84 -2.18 13.35 -13.00
N TYR A 85 -2.07 13.31 -11.67
CA TYR A 85 -3.21 13.35 -10.75
C TYR A 85 -3.33 14.64 -9.94
N GLY A 86 -2.38 15.58 -10.05
CA GLY A 86 -2.38 16.83 -9.30
C GLY A 86 -3.60 17.70 -9.57
N SER A 87 -3.99 17.84 -10.84
CA SER A 87 -5.22 18.56 -11.24
C SER A 87 -6.51 17.89 -10.73
N ARG A 88 -6.42 16.60 -10.38
CA ARG A 88 -7.50 15.78 -9.81
C ARG A 88 -7.44 15.71 -8.28
N LYS A 89 -6.67 16.63 -7.65
CA LYS A 89 -6.49 16.75 -6.20
C LYS A 89 -5.91 15.49 -5.54
N ALA A 90 -5.16 14.68 -6.29
CA ALA A 90 -4.66 13.37 -5.85
C ALA A 90 -3.13 13.28 -5.95
N GLY A 91 -2.44 14.35 -5.56
CA GLY A 91 -0.97 14.40 -5.51
C GLY A 91 -0.39 13.59 -4.34
N CYS A 92 0.88 13.21 -4.48
CA CYS A 92 1.59 12.41 -3.48
C CYS A 92 2.30 13.30 -2.45
N HIS A 93 2.29 12.85 -1.19
CA HIS A 93 3.17 13.41 -0.16
C HIS A 93 4.63 13.09 -0.49
N THR A 94 5.51 14.05 -0.16
CA THR A 94 6.95 13.91 -0.35
C THR A 94 7.57 12.92 0.63
N SER A 95 8.24 11.89 0.11
CA SER A 95 8.98 10.90 0.91
C SER A 95 10.48 10.99 0.63
N ASN A 96 11.29 11.16 1.67
CA ASN A 96 12.74 11.22 1.59
C ASN A 96 13.38 10.84 2.93
N LEU A 97 14.71 10.61 2.92
CA LEU A 97 15.44 10.17 4.10
C LEU A 97 15.55 11.27 5.18
N SER A 98 15.50 12.55 4.83
CA SER A 98 15.45 13.63 5.83
C SER A 98 14.15 13.63 6.65
N ARG A 99 13.02 13.18 6.07
CA ARG A 99 11.73 13.10 6.76
C ARG A 99 11.47 11.73 7.36
N TYR A 100 11.87 10.67 6.66
CA TYR A 100 11.58 9.28 7.02
C TYR A 100 12.83 8.39 6.89
N PRO A 101 13.87 8.61 7.71
CA PRO A 101 15.13 7.86 7.61
C PRO A 101 14.98 6.36 7.88
N HIS A 102 13.94 5.98 8.63
CA HIS A 102 13.65 4.61 9.04
C HIS A 102 12.17 4.26 8.84
N ALA A 103 11.63 4.62 7.68
CA ALA A 103 10.22 4.41 7.34
C ALA A 103 9.79 2.96 7.57
N ASP A 104 8.71 2.76 8.32
CA ASP A 104 8.15 1.44 8.59
C ASP A 104 7.66 0.75 7.30
N SER A 105 7.18 1.53 6.33
CA SER A 105 6.80 1.06 5.00
C SER A 105 7.96 0.40 4.24
N VAL A 106 9.18 0.94 4.36
CA VAL A 106 10.40 0.37 3.77
C VAL A 106 10.76 -0.94 4.47
N LYS A 107 10.76 -0.96 5.81
CA LYS A 107 11.00 -2.20 6.59
C LYS A 107 10.00 -3.31 6.23
N LEU A 108 8.72 -2.96 6.08
CA LEU A 108 7.68 -3.89 5.66
C LEU A 108 7.94 -4.41 4.25
N GLY A 109 8.29 -3.53 3.32
CA GLY A 109 8.63 -3.91 1.95
C GLY A 109 9.81 -4.89 1.88
N ASP A 110 10.89 -4.60 2.59
CA ASP A 110 12.07 -5.48 2.67
C ASP A 110 11.71 -6.83 3.31
N ALA A 111 10.92 -6.82 4.38
CA ALA A 111 10.50 -8.04 5.06
C ALA A 111 9.53 -8.90 4.22
N LEU A 112 8.73 -8.29 3.34
CA LEU A 112 7.92 -9.01 2.35
C LEU A 112 8.80 -9.59 1.24
N ALA A 113 9.79 -8.83 0.75
CA ALA A 113 10.74 -9.30 -0.26
C ALA A 113 11.53 -10.52 0.24
N ALA A 114 12.02 -10.47 1.49
CA ALA A 114 12.68 -11.60 2.15
C ALA A 114 11.79 -12.84 2.28
N ARG A 115 10.46 -12.67 2.28
CA ARG A 115 9.47 -13.76 2.27
C ARG A 115 9.05 -14.20 0.87
N GLY A 116 9.65 -13.66 -0.19
CA GLY A 116 9.38 -14.03 -1.58
C GLY A 116 8.27 -13.23 -2.27
N PHE A 117 7.84 -12.09 -1.71
CA PHE A 117 6.97 -11.15 -2.43
C PHE A 117 7.81 -10.20 -3.28
N ALA A 118 7.88 -10.47 -4.58
CA ALA A 118 8.64 -9.65 -5.52
C ALA A 118 8.02 -8.25 -5.66
N HIS A 119 8.85 -7.20 -5.54
CA HIS A 119 8.42 -5.83 -5.76
C HIS A 119 8.04 -5.61 -7.23
N LEU A 120 6.80 -5.18 -7.50
CA LEU A 120 6.20 -5.12 -8.84
C LEU A 120 6.34 -6.44 -9.61
N GLY A 121 6.25 -7.57 -8.89
CA GLY A 121 6.32 -8.89 -9.48
C GLY A 121 5.17 -9.19 -10.44
N ASN A 122 5.40 -10.10 -11.39
CA ASN A 122 4.35 -10.66 -12.24
C ASN A 122 3.22 -11.28 -11.38
N GLN A 123 1.98 -11.24 -11.86
CA GLN A 123 0.80 -11.78 -11.19
C GLN A 123 0.86 -13.31 -11.01
N ASP A 124 1.73 -14.03 -11.71
CA ASP A 124 1.92 -15.48 -11.53
C ASP A 124 2.78 -15.85 -10.31
N GLN A 125 3.49 -14.89 -9.72
CA GLN A 125 4.31 -15.07 -8.52
C GLN A 125 3.76 -14.23 -7.37
N ARG A 126 4.25 -14.45 -6.16
CA ARG A 126 3.90 -13.59 -5.02
C ARG A 126 4.49 -12.21 -5.23
N TRP A 127 3.70 -11.17 -5.02
CA TRP A 127 4.07 -9.80 -5.37
C TRP A 127 3.72 -8.80 -4.28
N GLN A 128 4.43 -7.68 -4.29
CA GLN A 128 4.08 -6.50 -3.50
C GLN A 128 4.18 -5.22 -4.33
N SER A 129 3.41 -4.20 -3.97
CA SER A 129 3.50 -2.88 -4.58
C SER A 129 3.12 -1.75 -3.61
N GLU A 130 3.65 -0.56 -3.87
CA GLU A 130 3.09 0.68 -3.32
C GLU A 130 1.68 0.90 -3.89
N CYS A 131 0.77 1.41 -3.06
CA CYS A 131 -0.55 1.86 -3.44
C CYS A 131 -0.66 3.36 -3.17
N TYR A 132 -1.31 4.08 -4.08
CA TYR A 132 -1.71 5.47 -3.89
C TYR A 132 -3.25 5.49 -3.94
N PRO A 133 -3.94 5.46 -2.80
CA PRO A 133 -5.38 5.20 -2.77
C PRO A 133 -6.21 6.23 -3.54
N HIS A 134 -5.84 7.51 -3.50
CA HIS A 134 -6.58 8.54 -4.24
C HIS A 134 -6.54 8.31 -5.77
N PRO A 135 -5.37 8.17 -6.43
CA PRO A 135 -5.31 7.71 -7.81
C PRO A 135 -6.04 6.38 -8.08
N ALA A 136 -5.89 5.38 -7.22
CA ALA A 136 -6.53 4.07 -7.41
C ALA A 136 -8.06 4.17 -7.42
N LEU A 137 -8.66 4.87 -6.44
CA LEU A 137 -10.10 5.07 -6.34
C LEU A 137 -10.64 5.87 -7.54
N ILE A 138 -9.87 6.85 -7.98
CA ILE A 138 -10.19 7.65 -9.15
C ILE A 138 -10.34 6.76 -10.39
N GLU A 139 -9.39 5.86 -10.64
CA GLU A 139 -9.42 4.97 -11.80
C GLU A 139 -10.47 3.86 -11.67
N ILE A 140 -10.60 3.25 -10.48
CA ILE A 140 -11.58 2.18 -10.23
C ILE A 140 -13.02 2.69 -10.38
N PHE A 141 -13.32 3.86 -9.83
CA PHE A 141 -14.67 4.43 -9.84
C PHE A 141 -14.90 5.46 -10.95
N GLN A 142 -13.93 5.65 -11.84
CA GLN A 142 -13.99 6.61 -12.95
C GLN A 142 -14.36 8.03 -12.48
N LEU A 143 -13.76 8.47 -11.37
CA LEU A 143 -14.05 9.76 -10.74
C LEU A 143 -13.33 10.90 -11.45
N ARG A 144 -13.91 12.10 -11.42
CA ARG A 144 -13.25 13.30 -11.95
C ARG A 144 -12.04 13.71 -11.11
N GLU A 145 -12.17 13.66 -9.80
CA GLU A 145 -11.15 14.03 -8.81
C GLU A 145 -11.22 13.11 -7.58
N ARG A 146 -10.32 13.30 -6.61
CA ARG A 146 -10.25 12.46 -5.41
C ARG A 146 -11.62 12.35 -4.72
N HIS A 147 -11.93 11.14 -4.24
CA HIS A 147 -13.04 10.95 -3.33
C HIS A 147 -12.68 11.44 -1.92
N PHE A 148 -13.58 12.21 -1.30
CA PHE A 148 -13.43 12.65 0.09
C PHE A 148 -13.95 11.55 1.02
N TYR A 149 -13.06 10.67 1.47
CA TYR A 149 -13.39 9.61 2.45
C TYR A 149 -12.68 9.78 3.79
N LYS A 150 -11.58 10.54 3.85
CA LYS A 150 -10.91 10.83 5.12
C LYS A 150 -11.74 11.87 5.87
N LYS A 151 -12.16 11.54 7.09
CA LYS A 151 -12.67 12.50 8.07
C LYS A 151 -11.51 13.40 8.51
N GLY A 152 -11.19 14.42 7.72
CA GLY A 152 -10.51 15.61 8.20
C GLY A 152 -11.57 16.62 8.64
N ARG A 153 -11.29 17.39 9.69
CA ARG A 153 -12.02 18.65 9.88
C ARG A 153 -11.89 19.52 8.63
#